data_AF-A0A1G1WJH6-F1
#
_entry.id   AF-A0A1G1WJH6-F1
#
_cell.length_a   1.000
_cell.length_b   1.000
_cell.length_c   1.000
_cell.angle_alpha   90.00
_cell.angle_beta   90.00
_cell.angle_gamma   90.00
#
_symmetry.space_group_name_H-M   'P 1'
#
loop_
_entity.id
_entity.type
_entity.pdbx_description
1 polymer ?
#
loop_
_entity_poly.entity_id
_entity_poly.type
_entity_poly.pdbx_seq_one_letter_code
_entity_poly.pdbx_strand_id
1 'polypeptide(L)'
;MNTKKLFRVSSIFLFNIALLMGSVLPSVLSNTATAADKVLLDPDVKNVTTGAGYHDEYIDAVNLGDRIRFRIRVNNISGANLSEVKVKAALARMGGSVVGWTMTSESSWPESGNNTGGAIKPISVFTSQNLFLNYIDGSTKISVNGGAIQDVADRNSTSPLLTFQGYTINDLEAMSIDPQILLYFDVKAESTGNPGLPINIEFDKEMANVTSGSAFSKSVTAGPGDIVRVRIRVHNGCTDGTCSDFPATNVVIRDEFPFLKNSEIVNKAIFDSSEVGPIVSSATLKQTNPQTLEYVKGSTKLVVPVSTDQDLEKLFENGRADGITDIGGISPVLTNEGYKFGTLQFCWSYQRWVVFDVKVKEAPIEQPTPQPKSEVKAAQSKPEVKGVTSLPSTGPISPLVFAGLVMGGLLIKRLRKKI
;
A
#
# COMPACT_ATOMS: atom_id res chain seq x y z
N MET A 1 -16.84 52.12 73.56
CA MET A 1 -17.53 50.85 73.86
C MET A 1 -18.66 50.64 72.86
N ASN A 2 -18.60 49.53 72.12
CA ASN A 2 -19.65 48.89 71.32
C ASN A 2 -20.65 49.77 70.54
N THR A 3 -20.37 49.96 69.24
CA THR A 3 -21.37 50.38 68.24
C THR A 3 -21.99 49.17 67.55
N LYS A 4 -23.27 48.92 67.86
CA LYS A 4 -24.19 48.15 67.02
C LYS A 4 -24.56 48.97 65.78
N LYS A 5 -24.76 48.26 64.65
CA LYS A 5 -25.60 48.51 63.46
C LYS A 5 -24.82 48.51 62.14
N LEU A 6 -25.19 47.59 61.24
CA LEU A 6 -25.17 47.59 59.76
C LEU A 6 -25.50 46.13 59.37
N PHE A 7 -26.41 45.71 58.47
CA PHE A 7 -27.32 46.36 57.52
C PHE A 7 -28.57 45.47 57.32
N ARG A 8 -29.70 46.11 57.00
CA ARG A 8 -30.96 45.53 56.51
C ARG A 8 -30.88 45.09 55.02
N VAL A 9 -31.97 44.45 54.56
CA VAL A 9 -32.49 44.35 53.17
C VAL A 9 -32.03 43.07 52.42
N SER A 10 -32.83 42.12 51.94
CA SER A 10 -34.28 41.99 51.70
C SER A 10 -34.71 40.51 51.66
N SER A 11 -35.90 40.21 52.20
CA SER A 11 -36.72 39.06 51.77
C SER A 11 -37.65 39.49 50.61
N ILE A 12 -38.17 38.50 49.89
CA ILE A 12 -39.27 38.54 48.90
C ILE A 12 -38.80 38.57 47.42
N PHE A 13 -38.54 37.37 46.90
CA PHE A 13 -38.80 36.92 45.52
C PHE A 13 -38.85 35.37 45.59
N LEU A 14 -39.92 34.78 46.13
CA LEU A 14 -41.06 34.25 45.36
C LEU A 14 -40.65 33.67 43.99
N PHE A 15 -40.43 32.35 44.00
CA PHE A 15 -41.26 31.41 43.24
C PHE A 15 -41.43 31.75 41.75
N ASN A 16 -40.34 31.74 40.98
CA ASN A 16 -40.42 31.79 39.51
C ASN A 16 -39.15 31.27 38.79
N ILE A 17 -38.60 30.12 39.20
CA ILE A 17 -37.65 29.35 38.37
C ILE A 17 -37.97 27.85 38.53
N ALA A 18 -39.19 27.47 38.14
CA ALA A 18 -39.59 26.06 38.03
C ALA A 18 -40.10 25.72 36.63
N LEU A 19 -39.95 26.60 35.63
CA LEU A 19 -40.48 26.37 34.28
C LEU A 19 -39.54 26.88 33.17
N LEU A 20 -38.25 26.56 33.27
CA LEU A 20 -37.38 26.39 32.09
C LEU A 20 -36.84 24.96 32.10
N MET A 21 -37.76 23.99 32.04
CA MET A 21 -37.46 22.64 31.61
C MET A 21 -37.17 22.64 30.11
N GLY A 22 -35.99 23.14 29.74
CA GLY A 22 -35.30 22.69 28.54
C GLY A 22 -34.50 21.46 28.95
N SER A 23 -34.94 20.30 28.51
CA SER A 23 -34.23 19.02 28.66
C SER A 23 -32.81 19.13 28.11
N VAL A 24 -31.85 19.40 28.98
CA VAL A 24 -30.45 19.08 28.70
C VAL A 24 -30.27 17.65 29.21
N LEU A 25 -30.61 16.69 28.36
CA LEU A 25 -30.00 15.36 28.50
C LEU A 25 -28.49 15.63 28.58
N PRO A 26 -27.75 15.07 29.55
CA PRO A 26 -26.31 15.09 29.46
C PRO A 26 -25.99 14.49 28.09
N SER A 27 -25.42 15.30 27.21
CA SER A 27 -24.79 14.79 26.01
C SER A 27 -23.82 13.74 26.52
N VAL A 28 -24.18 12.47 26.33
CA VAL A 28 -23.24 11.38 26.39
C VAL A 28 -22.23 11.77 25.33
N LEU A 29 -21.15 12.40 25.78
CA LEU A 29 -19.93 12.54 25.02
C LEU A 29 -19.49 11.10 24.81
N SER A 30 -20.01 10.47 23.75
CA SER A 30 -19.40 9.30 23.17
C SER A 30 -18.04 9.78 22.71
N ASN A 31 -17.05 9.69 23.60
CA ASN A 31 -15.66 9.68 23.20
C ASN A 31 -15.58 8.54 22.21
N THR A 32 -15.66 8.86 20.92
CA THR A 32 -15.37 7.94 19.84
C THR A 32 -13.90 7.62 20.01
N ALA A 33 -13.62 6.59 20.79
CA ALA A 33 -12.30 6.03 20.95
C ALA A 33 -11.72 5.85 19.54
N THR A 34 -10.60 6.51 19.28
CA THR A 34 -9.91 6.43 18.00
C THR A 34 -9.52 4.97 17.76
N ALA A 35 -9.40 4.53 16.50
CA ALA A 35 -9.09 3.14 16.17
C ALA A 35 -7.81 2.60 16.87
N ALA A 36 -6.91 3.50 17.28
CA ALA A 36 -5.74 3.23 18.12
C ALA A 36 -6.05 2.57 19.49
N ASP A 37 -7.24 2.78 20.05
CA ASP A 37 -7.66 2.21 21.35
C ASP A 37 -8.28 0.81 21.21
N LYS A 38 -8.32 0.26 19.99
CA LYS A 38 -9.10 -0.93 19.65
C LYS A 38 -8.27 -2.21 19.60
N VAL A 39 -6.96 -2.10 19.43
CA VAL A 39 -6.06 -3.24 19.32
C VAL A 39 -4.92 -3.09 20.31
N LEU A 40 -4.70 -4.12 21.13
CA LEU A 40 -3.57 -4.24 22.02
C LEU A 40 -2.52 -5.14 21.34
N LEU A 41 -1.29 -4.62 21.28
CA LEU A 41 -0.13 -5.32 20.76
C LEU A 41 0.85 -5.57 21.90
N ASP A 42 1.19 -6.84 22.12
CA ASP A 42 2.06 -7.27 23.22
C ASP A 42 3.21 -8.13 22.67
N PRO A 43 4.33 -7.49 22.29
CA PRO A 43 5.46 -8.21 21.73
C PRO A 43 6.24 -8.96 22.81
N ASP A 44 6.94 -10.00 22.40
CA ASP A 44 8.00 -10.65 23.18
C ASP A 44 9.08 -11.22 22.27
N VAL A 45 10.22 -11.57 22.86
CA VAL A 45 11.41 -12.02 22.15
C VAL A 45 12.06 -13.19 22.87
N LYS A 46 12.70 -14.09 22.12
CA LYS A 46 13.58 -15.11 22.69
C LYS A 46 14.80 -15.37 21.83
N ASN A 47 15.88 -15.82 22.47
CA ASN A 47 17.01 -16.42 21.77
C ASN A 47 16.70 -17.92 21.53
N VAL A 48 16.41 -18.25 20.28
CA VAL A 48 16.08 -19.62 19.85
C VAL A 48 17.31 -20.53 19.96
N THR A 49 18.51 -19.99 19.70
CA THR A 49 19.76 -20.75 19.74
C THR A 49 20.05 -21.28 21.15
N THR A 50 19.82 -20.47 22.18
CA THR A 50 20.06 -20.87 23.57
C THR A 50 18.91 -21.69 24.17
N GLY A 51 17.76 -21.76 23.49
CA GLY A 51 16.56 -22.43 23.99
C GLY A 51 15.85 -21.65 25.10
N ALA A 52 16.17 -20.36 25.29
CA ALA A 52 15.54 -19.51 26.28
C ALA A 52 14.02 -19.33 26.03
N GLY A 53 13.29 -19.04 27.10
CA GLY A 53 11.87 -18.65 27.05
C GLY A 53 11.67 -17.28 26.39
N TYR A 54 10.41 -16.89 26.21
CA TYR A 54 10.07 -15.53 25.76
C TYR A 54 10.20 -14.52 26.90
N HIS A 55 10.73 -13.36 26.56
CA HIS A 55 10.90 -12.18 27.41
C HIS A 55 10.10 -11.02 26.82
N ASP A 56 9.42 -10.25 27.65
CA ASP A 56 8.55 -9.13 27.26
C ASP A 56 9.26 -7.77 27.25
N GLU A 57 10.56 -7.74 27.60
CA GLU A 57 11.35 -6.49 27.68
C GLU A 57 12.62 -6.56 26.86
N TYR A 58 13.47 -7.54 27.13
CA TYR A 58 14.75 -7.63 26.46
C TYR A 58 15.33 -9.04 26.47
N ILE A 59 16.33 -9.24 25.60
CA ILE A 59 17.28 -10.34 25.69
C ILE A 59 18.70 -9.79 25.72
N ASP A 60 19.50 -10.32 26.64
CA ASP A 60 20.91 -9.98 26.79
C ASP A 60 21.81 -10.97 26.07
N ALA A 61 23.06 -10.53 25.83
CA ALA A 61 24.17 -11.38 25.42
C ALA A 61 23.93 -12.14 24.11
N VAL A 62 23.29 -11.51 23.13
CA VAL A 62 23.17 -12.06 21.78
C VAL A 62 24.55 -12.12 21.12
N ASN A 63 24.93 -13.32 20.68
CA ASN A 63 26.22 -13.60 20.06
C ASN A 63 26.09 -13.72 18.54
N LEU A 64 27.23 -13.62 17.84
CA LEU A 64 27.30 -13.84 16.40
C LEU A 64 26.75 -15.22 16.04
N GLY A 65 25.76 -15.25 15.14
CA GLY A 65 25.10 -16.46 14.66
C GLY A 65 23.83 -16.83 15.42
N ASP A 66 23.52 -16.18 16.53
CA ASP A 66 22.30 -16.46 17.29
C ASP A 66 21.05 -16.17 16.47
N ARG A 67 20.07 -17.06 16.57
CA ARG A 67 18.74 -16.90 15.99
C ARG A 67 17.82 -16.35 17.06
N ILE A 68 17.29 -15.16 16.81
CA ILE A 68 16.35 -14.48 17.71
C ILE A 68 14.96 -14.56 17.09
N ARG A 69 13.97 -14.96 17.89
CA ARG A 69 12.56 -15.00 17.48
C ARG A 69 11.81 -13.90 18.18
N PHE A 70 11.11 -13.10 17.39
CA PHE A 70 10.10 -12.19 17.89
C PHE A 70 8.73 -12.82 17.75
N ARG A 71 7.87 -12.53 18.71
CA ARG A 71 6.45 -12.87 18.66
C ARG A 71 5.64 -11.63 19.03
N ILE A 72 4.54 -11.42 18.33
CA ILE A 72 3.62 -10.31 18.54
C ILE A 72 2.25 -10.90 18.86
N ARG A 73 1.73 -10.62 20.05
CA ARG A 73 0.34 -10.92 20.41
C ARG A 73 -0.55 -9.78 19.95
N VAL A 74 -1.56 -10.09 19.15
CA VAL A 74 -2.54 -9.13 18.64
C VAL A 74 -3.90 -9.44 19.27
N ASN A 75 -4.45 -8.47 19.99
CA ASN A 75 -5.71 -8.57 20.71
C ASN A 75 -6.65 -7.44 20.30
N ASN A 76 -7.88 -7.75 19.89
CA ASN A 76 -8.91 -6.74 19.71
C ASN A 76 -9.63 -6.47 21.04
N ILE A 77 -9.36 -5.30 21.61
CA ILE A 77 -9.94 -4.85 22.89
C ILE A 77 -11.14 -3.93 22.71
N SER A 78 -11.61 -3.71 21.48
CA SER A 78 -12.63 -2.70 21.17
C SER A 78 -14.07 -3.08 21.47
N GLY A 79 -14.33 -4.35 21.80
CA GLY A 79 -15.68 -4.88 21.94
C GLY A 79 -16.48 -4.98 20.63
N ALA A 80 -15.88 -4.65 19.48
CA ALA A 80 -16.47 -4.79 18.15
C ALA A 80 -15.51 -5.51 17.20
N ASN A 81 -16.04 -6.22 16.20
CA ASN A 81 -15.20 -6.84 15.17
C ASN A 81 -14.53 -5.75 14.32
N LEU A 82 -13.27 -5.98 13.96
CA LEU A 82 -12.50 -5.10 13.07
C LEU A 82 -12.35 -5.79 11.72
N SER A 83 -12.83 -5.16 10.64
CA SER A 83 -12.75 -5.74 9.30
C SER A 83 -11.32 -5.87 8.78
N GLU A 84 -10.46 -4.94 9.17
CA GLU A 84 -9.04 -4.92 8.79
C GLU A 84 -8.20 -4.44 9.98
N VAL A 85 -7.07 -5.07 10.22
CA VAL A 85 -6.01 -4.61 11.12
C VAL A 85 -4.68 -4.87 10.44
N LYS A 86 -3.89 -3.83 10.18
CA LYS A 86 -2.52 -3.98 9.72
C LYS A 86 -1.58 -4.04 10.92
N VAL A 87 -0.59 -4.93 10.91
CA VAL A 87 0.44 -5.03 11.94
C VAL A 87 1.80 -4.91 11.28
N LYS A 88 2.62 -4.01 11.80
CA LYS A 88 4.00 -3.77 11.33
C LYS A 88 4.95 -3.88 12.51
N ALA A 89 6.15 -4.35 12.22
CA ALA A 89 7.32 -4.32 13.06
C ALA A 89 8.42 -3.54 12.34
N ALA A 90 9.24 -2.83 13.10
CA ALA A 90 10.42 -2.16 12.57
C ALA A 90 11.58 -2.48 13.48
N LEU A 91 12.62 -3.11 12.96
CA LEU A 91 13.88 -3.20 13.67
C LEU A 91 14.53 -1.81 13.61
N ALA A 92 15.13 -1.33 14.69
CA ALA A 92 15.90 -0.10 14.67
C ALA A 92 17.21 -0.27 15.43
N ARG A 93 18.19 0.56 15.10
CA ARG A 93 19.52 0.54 15.73
C ARG A 93 19.65 1.80 16.57
N MET A 94 19.93 1.63 17.86
CA MET A 94 20.18 2.74 18.78
C MET A 94 21.48 2.47 19.53
N GLY A 95 22.54 3.22 19.21
CA GLY A 95 23.74 3.31 20.05
C GLY A 95 24.43 1.97 20.40
N GLY A 96 24.57 1.06 19.43
CA GLY A 96 25.20 -0.25 19.65
C GLY A 96 24.28 -1.33 20.24
N SER A 97 23.01 -0.98 20.52
CA SER A 97 21.93 -1.93 20.80
C SER A 97 20.95 -1.94 19.62
N VAL A 98 20.39 -3.11 19.28
CA VAL A 98 19.28 -3.17 18.34
C VAL A 98 18.01 -3.04 19.17
N VAL A 99 17.50 -1.80 19.23
CA VAL A 99 16.25 -1.46 19.90
C VAL A 99 15.36 -0.85 18.84
N GLY A 100 14.21 -1.45 18.59
CA GLY A 100 13.19 -0.79 17.80
C GLY A 100 11.94 -1.65 17.71
N TRP A 101 10.84 -1.11 18.21
CA TRP A 101 9.48 -1.52 17.85
C TRP A 101 8.61 -0.26 17.83
N THR A 102 8.12 0.09 16.64
CA THR A 102 6.87 0.83 16.50
C THR A 102 5.91 -0.16 15.85
N MET A 103 4.76 -0.35 16.47
CA MET A 103 3.65 -1.06 15.86
C MET A 103 2.52 -0.08 15.62
N THR A 104 1.81 -0.24 14.53
CA THR A 104 0.57 0.51 14.30
C THR A 104 -0.49 -0.51 13.95
N SER A 105 -1.68 -0.32 14.51
CA SER A 105 -2.88 -1.08 14.18
C SER A 105 -3.92 -0.09 13.70
N GLU A 106 -4.33 -0.18 12.45
CA GLU A 106 -5.35 0.71 11.89
C GLU A 106 -6.38 -0.09 11.10
N SER A 107 -7.66 0.26 11.31
CA SER A 107 -8.80 -0.33 10.59
C SER A 107 -9.21 0.46 9.35
N SER A 108 -8.56 1.60 9.06
CA SER A 108 -8.81 2.41 7.88
C SER A 108 -7.72 3.48 7.72
N TRP A 109 -6.80 3.30 6.78
CA TRP A 109 -5.80 4.31 6.41
C TRP A 109 -6.44 5.44 5.57
N PRO A 110 -6.35 6.71 5.97
CA PRO A 110 -6.05 7.81 5.05
C PRO A 110 -4.51 8.00 5.02
N GLU A 111 -3.91 8.06 3.83
CA GLU A 111 -2.45 8.10 3.57
C GLU A 111 -1.65 9.26 4.23
N SER A 112 -2.22 10.03 5.17
CA SER A 112 -1.62 11.26 5.71
C SER A 112 -1.80 11.53 7.20
N GLY A 113 -2.35 10.61 8.00
CA GLY A 113 -2.63 10.84 9.42
C GLY A 113 -1.68 10.11 10.37
N ASN A 114 -0.84 10.83 11.13
CA ASN A 114 -0.14 10.30 12.30
C ASN A 114 -1.14 9.95 13.39
N ASN A 115 -1.62 8.70 13.44
CA ASN A 115 -2.41 8.20 14.57
C ASN A 115 -1.52 7.36 15.48
N THR A 116 -1.23 7.91 16.65
CA THR A 116 -0.54 7.19 17.72
C THR A 116 -1.46 6.09 18.26
N GLY A 117 -1.23 4.85 17.82
CA GLY A 117 -1.61 3.66 18.56
C GLY A 117 -1.24 3.80 20.05
N GLY A 118 -1.99 3.15 20.95
CA GLY A 118 -1.65 3.12 22.37
C GLY A 118 -0.16 2.80 22.57
N ALA A 119 0.46 3.38 23.60
CA ALA A 119 1.91 3.28 23.83
C ALA A 119 2.37 1.80 23.78
N ILE A 120 3.09 1.44 22.73
CA ILE A 120 3.62 0.09 22.58
C ILE A 120 4.92 -0.03 23.35
N LYS A 121 5.08 -1.17 24.03
CA LYS A 121 6.28 -1.52 24.77
C LYS A 121 7.40 -1.88 23.78
N PRO A 122 8.52 -1.11 23.72
CA PRO A 122 9.65 -1.49 22.90
C PRO A 122 10.36 -2.71 23.50
N ILE A 123 10.77 -3.64 22.65
CA ILE A 123 11.69 -4.72 23.03
C ILE A 123 13.12 -4.39 22.62
N SER A 124 14.05 -4.65 23.54
CA SER A 124 15.48 -4.45 23.32
C SER A 124 16.22 -5.76 23.09
N VAL A 125 17.12 -5.78 22.12
CA VAL A 125 18.07 -6.89 21.93
C VAL A 125 19.48 -6.36 22.10
N PHE A 126 20.12 -6.78 23.19
CA PHE A 126 21.48 -6.36 23.51
C PHE A 126 22.48 -7.37 22.93
N THR A 127 23.32 -6.88 22.03
CA THR A 127 24.37 -7.67 21.38
C THR A 127 25.70 -7.39 22.06
N SER A 128 26.55 -8.42 22.21
CA SER A 128 27.87 -8.27 22.85
C SER A 128 28.89 -7.50 21.98
N GLN A 129 28.55 -7.22 20.73
CA GLN A 129 29.36 -6.52 19.71
C GLN A 129 28.46 -5.68 18.79
N ASN A 130 29.06 -4.97 17.82
CA ASN A 130 28.37 -4.28 16.71
C ASN A 130 27.74 -5.30 15.72
N LEU A 131 26.82 -6.13 16.21
CA LEU A 131 26.10 -7.11 15.39
C LEU A 131 24.86 -6.49 14.76
N PHE A 132 24.48 -7.04 13.62
CA PHE A 132 23.26 -6.73 12.88
C PHE A 132 22.25 -7.84 13.07
N LEU A 133 20.96 -7.50 13.19
CA LEU A 133 19.88 -8.49 13.15
C LEU A 133 19.34 -8.55 11.72
N ASN A 134 19.63 -9.65 11.03
CA ASN A 134 19.19 -9.89 9.66
C ASN A 134 18.01 -10.83 9.67
N TYR A 135 16.93 -10.48 8.98
CA TYR A 135 15.77 -11.36 8.85
C TYR A 135 16.16 -12.71 8.24
N ILE A 136 15.52 -13.79 8.71
CA ILE A 136 15.69 -15.14 8.17
C ILE A 136 14.53 -15.45 7.23
N ASP A 137 14.80 -15.57 5.93
CA ASP A 137 13.81 -15.95 4.90
C ASP A 137 12.97 -17.16 5.30
N GLY A 138 11.66 -17.05 5.08
CA GLY A 138 10.63 -18.05 5.39
C GLY A 138 10.34 -18.22 6.87
N SER A 139 10.89 -17.38 7.75
CA SER A 139 10.66 -17.48 9.19
C SER A 139 9.38 -16.81 9.67
N THR A 140 8.71 -16.02 8.83
CA THR A 140 7.41 -15.42 9.21
C THR A 140 6.36 -16.50 9.40
N LYS A 141 5.72 -16.52 10.57
CA LYS A 141 4.63 -17.45 10.89
C LYS A 141 3.45 -16.72 11.51
N ILE A 142 2.28 -17.34 11.45
CA ILE A 142 1.06 -16.90 12.14
C ILE A 142 0.41 -18.08 12.87
N SER A 143 -0.18 -17.83 14.04
CA SER A 143 -1.12 -18.74 14.70
C SER A 143 -2.36 -17.94 15.08
N VAL A 144 -3.53 -18.47 14.74
CA VAL A 144 -4.83 -17.84 15.00
C VAL A 144 -5.57 -18.67 16.04
N ASN A 145 -6.01 -18.04 17.13
CA ASN A 145 -6.79 -18.62 18.23
C ASN A 145 -6.16 -19.91 18.80
N GLY A 146 -4.84 -19.93 18.98
CA GLY A 146 -4.11 -21.10 19.47
C GLY A 146 -4.05 -22.28 18.48
N GLY A 147 -4.51 -22.08 17.24
CA GLY A 147 -4.43 -23.06 16.17
C GLY A 147 -2.99 -23.35 15.73
N ALA A 148 -2.85 -24.29 14.81
CA ALA A 148 -1.57 -24.67 14.24
C ALA A 148 -0.83 -23.44 13.68
N ILE A 149 0.49 -23.42 13.86
CA ILE A 149 1.36 -22.39 13.28
C ILE A 149 1.39 -22.60 11.75
N GLN A 150 1.10 -21.54 11.01
CA GLN A 150 1.10 -21.50 9.56
C GLN A 150 2.21 -20.61 9.03
N ASP A 151 2.74 -20.98 7.86
CA ASP A 151 3.74 -20.20 7.17
C ASP A 151 3.12 -18.98 6.50
N VAL A 152 3.76 -17.83 6.66
CA VAL A 152 3.42 -16.61 5.93
C VAL A 152 4.48 -16.40 4.86
N ALA A 153 4.05 -16.23 3.60
CA ALA A 153 4.97 -15.98 2.50
C ALA A 153 5.65 -14.61 2.66
N ASP A 154 6.95 -14.59 2.41
CA ASP A 154 7.73 -13.38 2.42
C ASP A 154 7.49 -12.51 1.19
N ARG A 155 7.78 -11.22 1.33
CA ARG A 155 7.79 -10.25 0.23
C ARG A 155 9.24 -9.86 -0.02
N ASN A 156 9.78 -10.24 -1.17
CA ASN A 156 11.17 -9.96 -1.56
C ASN A 156 12.18 -10.40 -0.47
N SER A 157 12.09 -11.65 0.00
CA SER A 157 12.96 -12.17 1.08
C SER A 157 12.90 -11.37 2.38
N THR A 158 11.79 -10.67 2.63
CA THR A 158 11.56 -9.93 3.87
C THR A 158 10.21 -10.32 4.47
N SER A 159 10.14 -10.39 5.80
CA SER A 159 8.88 -10.61 6.50
C SER A 159 7.87 -9.52 6.11
N PRO A 160 6.61 -9.84 5.79
CA PRO A 160 5.57 -8.84 5.59
C PRO A 160 5.42 -7.89 6.79
N LEU A 161 5.73 -8.37 8.00
CA LEU A 161 5.74 -7.55 9.22
C LEU A 161 6.81 -6.48 9.19
N LEU A 162 7.95 -6.75 8.56
CA LEU A 162 9.07 -5.81 8.41
C LEU A 162 8.94 -4.97 7.13
N THR A 163 7.79 -4.98 6.45
CA THR A 163 7.54 -4.10 5.29
C THR A 163 6.67 -2.91 5.66
N PHE A 164 6.68 -1.86 4.84
CA PHE A 164 5.79 -0.71 5.04
C PHE A 164 4.32 -1.10 5.04
N GLN A 165 3.93 -2.01 4.15
CA GLN A 165 2.56 -2.47 4.02
C GLN A 165 2.08 -3.26 5.27
N GLY A 166 3.02 -3.76 6.08
CA GLY A 166 2.72 -4.64 7.20
C GLY A 166 2.07 -5.95 6.76
N TYR A 167 1.61 -6.69 7.76
CA TYR A 167 0.76 -7.86 7.61
C TYR A 167 -0.70 -7.46 7.88
N THR A 168 -1.59 -7.73 6.92
CA THR A 168 -3.03 -7.47 7.05
C THR A 168 -3.73 -8.66 7.69
N ILE A 169 -4.41 -8.41 8.79
CA ILE A 169 -5.37 -9.30 9.44
C ILE A 169 -6.76 -8.85 9.02
N ASN A 170 -7.54 -9.76 8.44
CA ASN A 170 -8.95 -9.50 8.13
C ASN A 170 -9.82 -10.06 9.25
N ASP A 171 -10.93 -9.38 9.53
CA ASP A 171 -11.99 -9.84 10.43
C ASP A 171 -11.49 -10.24 11.82
N LEU A 172 -10.74 -9.35 12.48
CA LEU A 172 -10.29 -9.55 13.85
C LEU A 172 -11.49 -9.41 14.81
N GLU A 173 -11.96 -10.54 15.32
CA GLU A 173 -13.16 -10.61 16.19
C GLU A 173 -13.02 -9.79 17.48
N ALA A 174 -14.11 -9.31 18.04
CA ALA A 174 -14.10 -8.63 19.34
C ALA A 174 -13.68 -9.58 20.48
N MET A 175 -12.81 -9.09 21.38
CA MET A 175 -12.49 -9.64 22.71
C MET A 175 -12.69 -11.16 22.90
N SER A 176 -11.60 -11.91 22.74
CA SER A 176 -11.33 -13.11 23.52
C SER A 176 -10.28 -12.79 24.59
N ILE A 177 -10.35 -13.44 25.75
CA ILE A 177 -9.34 -13.32 26.83
C ILE A 177 -7.97 -13.88 26.43
N ASP A 178 -7.93 -14.67 25.35
CA ASP A 178 -6.72 -15.26 24.80
C ASP A 178 -6.28 -14.50 23.54
N PRO A 179 -4.96 -14.41 23.28
CA PRO A 179 -4.44 -13.80 22.07
C PRO A 179 -5.05 -14.44 20.83
N GLN A 180 -5.79 -13.63 20.08
CA GLN A 180 -6.46 -14.09 18.88
C GLN A 180 -5.46 -14.40 17.79
N ILE A 181 -4.36 -13.63 17.72
CA ILE A 181 -3.34 -13.83 16.70
C ILE A 181 -1.95 -13.69 17.31
N LEU A 182 -1.09 -14.66 16.98
CA LEU A 182 0.34 -14.65 17.25
C LEU A 182 1.08 -14.56 15.93
N LEU A 183 1.84 -13.48 15.74
CA LEU A 183 2.72 -13.29 14.59
C LEU A 183 4.15 -13.55 15.02
N TYR A 184 4.93 -14.24 14.19
CA TYR A 184 6.32 -14.57 14.48
C TYR A 184 7.21 -14.18 13.31
N PHE A 185 8.44 -13.82 13.61
CA PHE A 185 9.53 -13.82 12.63
C PHE A 185 10.86 -14.01 13.35
N ASP A 186 11.84 -14.54 12.63
CA ASP A 186 13.17 -14.76 13.15
C ASP A 186 14.18 -13.87 12.46
N VAL A 187 15.18 -13.47 13.23
CA VAL A 187 16.37 -12.77 12.76
C VAL A 187 17.60 -13.55 13.21
N LYS A 188 18.72 -13.31 12.53
CA LYS A 188 20.03 -13.86 12.86
C LYS A 188 20.99 -12.72 13.17
N ALA A 189 21.73 -12.85 14.25
CA ALA A 189 22.78 -11.90 14.61
C ALA A 189 24.02 -12.14 13.73
N GLU A 190 24.47 -11.12 13.00
CA GLU A 190 25.59 -11.24 12.05
C GLU A 190 26.58 -10.07 12.21
N SER A 191 27.87 -10.31 11.94
CA SER A 191 28.95 -9.31 12.10
C SER A 191 29.02 -8.32 10.94
N THR A 192 28.46 -8.72 9.80
CA THR A 192 28.31 -7.92 8.60
C THR A 192 26.87 -8.10 8.14
N GLY A 193 26.13 -7.02 8.04
CA GLY A 193 24.79 -7.02 7.53
C GLY A 193 24.39 -5.58 7.25
N ASN A 194 23.64 -5.36 6.17
CA ASN A 194 22.70 -4.28 6.22
C ASN A 194 21.63 -4.83 7.16
N PRO A 195 21.49 -4.34 8.41
CA PRO A 195 20.36 -4.76 9.23
C PRO A 195 19.17 -4.53 8.32
N GLY A 196 18.34 -5.55 8.10
CA GLY A 196 17.18 -5.49 7.20
C GLY A 196 16.13 -4.52 7.76
N LEU A 197 16.56 -3.34 8.21
CA LEU A 197 15.74 -2.24 8.58
C LEU A 197 15.04 -1.86 7.30
N PRO A 198 13.71 -1.96 7.27
CA PRO A 198 12.98 -1.43 6.15
C PRO A 198 13.35 0.04 6.01
N ILE A 199 14.04 0.38 4.93
CA ILE A 199 14.00 1.77 4.47
C ILE A 199 12.52 2.09 4.25
N ASN A 200 12.07 3.20 4.82
CA ASN A 200 10.67 3.55 4.78
C ASN A 200 10.42 4.46 3.59
N ILE A 201 10.14 3.85 2.44
CA ILE A 201 9.88 4.62 1.23
C ILE A 201 8.41 5.08 1.22
N GLU A 202 8.22 6.38 1.42
CA GLU A 202 7.00 7.08 1.05
C GLU A 202 7.04 7.31 -0.47
N PHE A 203 6.11 6.68 -1.19
CA PHE A 203 6.03 6.76 -2.63
C PHE A 203 4.62 7.10 -3.08
N ASP A 204 4.48 8.29 -3.66
CA ASP A 204 3.18 8.83 -4.01
C ASP A 204 3.14 9.30 -5.46
N LYS A 205 1.95 9.18 -6.07
CA LYS A 205 1.69 9.59 -7.44
C LYS A 205 0.35 10.29 -7.52
N GLU A 206 0.34 11.44 -8.15
CA GLU A 206 -0.84 12.28 -8.32
C GLU A 206 -0.83 12.98 -9.69
N MET A 207 -1.98 13.52 -10.07
CA MET A 207 -2.19 14.23 -11.32
C MET A 207 -2.99 15.51 -11.14
N ALA A 208 -2.71 16.52 -11.96
CA ALA A 208 -3.45 17.76 -12.05
C ALA A 208 -3.74 18.10 -13.52
N ASN A 209 -4.96 18.53 -13.84
CA ASN A 209 -5.30 19.08 -15.14
C ASN A 209 -4.95 20.57 -15.10
N VAL A 210 -3.75 20.90 -15.58
CA VAL A 210 -3.22 22.27 -15.52
C VAL A 210 -3.95 23.20 -16.48
N THR A 211 -4.58 22.67 -17.53
CA THR A 211 -5.43 23.47 -18.43
C THR A 211 -6.67 24.00 -17.73
N SER A 212 -7.30 23.20 -16.87
CA SER A 212 -8.47 23.62 -16.08
C SER A 212 -8.12 24.19 -14.70
N GLY A 213 -6.83 24.22 -14.33
CA GLY A 213 -6.37 24.71 -13.04
C GLY A 213 -6.76 23.80 -11.85
N SER A 214 -6.90 22.49 -12.07
CA SER A 214 -7.22 21.57 -10.98
C SER A 214 -6.03 21.39 -10.03
N ALA A 215 -6.31 21.10 -8.76
CA ALA A 215 -5.27 20.66 -7.83
C ALA A 215 -4.78 19.24 -8.17
N PHE A 216 -3.63 18.87 -7.61
CA PHE A 216 -3.13 17.50 -7.65
C PHE A 216 -4.06 16.57 -6.86
N SER A 217 -4.34 15.42 -7.42
CA SER A 217 -5.14 14.38 -6.78
C SER A 217 -4.86 13.00 -7.37
N LYS A 218 -5.39 11.96 -6.71
CA LYS A 218 -5.38 10.57 -7.20
C LYS A 218 -6.30 10.32 -8.39
N SER A 219 -7.22 11.24 -8.70
CA SER A 219 -8.20 11.08 -9.77
C SER A 219 -8.50 12.42 -10.42
N VAL A 220 -8.07 12.61 -11.66
CA VAL A 220 -8.29 13.86 -12.40
C VAL A 220 -9.14 13.61 -13.65
N THR A 221 -9.94 14.59 -14.06
CA THR A 221 -10.71 14.54 -15.31
C THR A 221 -10.04 15.44 -16.35
N ALA A 222 -9.90 14.96 -17.58
CA ALA A 222 -9.40 15.78 -18.69
C ALA A 222 -10.03 15.40 -20.03
N GLY A 223 -10.13 16.39 -20.93
CA GLY A 223 -10.62 16.26 -22.30
C GLY A 223 -9.51 16.38 -23.35
N PRO A 224 -9.81 16.12 -24.64
CA PRO A 224 -8.83 16.30 -25.71
C PRO A 224 -8.33 17.75 -25.76
N GLY A 225 -7.01 17.92 -25.87
CA GLY A 225 -6.34 19.21 -25.85
C GLY A 225 -5.80 19.64 -24.49
N ASP A 226 -6.32 19.06 -23.40
CA ASP A 226 -5.84 19.36 -22.05
C ASP A 226 -4.40 18.88 -21.84
N ILE A 227 -3.69 19.58 -20.95
CA ILE A 227 -2.40 19.16 -20.42
C ILE A 227 -2.65 18.67 -18.99
N VAL A 228 -2.23 17.43 -18.73
CA VAL A 228 -2.25 16.83 -17.41
C VAL A 228 -0.81 16.73 -16.93
N ARG A 229 -0.55 17.35 -15.78
CA ARG A 229 0.71 17.27 -15.07
C ARG A 229 0.68 16.08 -14.13
N VAL A 230 1.68 15.22 -14.25
CA VAL A 230 1.88 14.07 -13.36
C VAL A 230 2.99 14.42 -12.41
N ARG A 231 2.80 14.16 -11.11
CA ARG A 231 3.87 14.24 -10.11
C ARG A 231 4.05 12.92 -9.39
N ILE A 232 5.31 12.54 -9.20
CA ILE A 232 5.73 11.36 -8.46
C ILE A 232 6.62 11.83 -7.32
N ARG A 233 6.16 11.66 -6.08
CA ARG A 233 6.93 11.92 -4.87
C ARG A 233 7.62 10.65 -4.43
N VAL A 234 8.91 10.76 -4.13
CA VAL A 234 9.63 9.74 -3.39
C VAL A 234 10.32 10.36 -2.20
N HIS A 235 10.23 9.69 -1.06
CA HIS A 235 10.93 10.09 0.14
C HIS A 235 11.35 8.86 0.92
N ASN A 236 12.64 8.77 1.23
CA ASN A 236 13.14 7.83 2.23
C ASN A 236 12.84 8.43 3.61
N GLY A 237 11.62 8.19 4.04
CA GLY A 237 10.98 8.83 5.17
C GLY A 237 11.31 8.18 6.50
N CYS A 238 10.85 8.85 7.55
CA CYS A 238 10.88 8.34 8.91
C CYS A 238 9.43 8.31 9.38
N THR A 239 8.82 7.13 9.43
CA THR A 239 7.54 7.00 10.17
C THR A 239 7.85 7.09 11.66
N ASP A 240 7.10 7.94 12.36
CA ASP A 240 7.02 7.98 13.83
C ASP A 240 8.31 8.36 14.57
N GLY A 241 9.17 9.16 13.94
CA GLY A 241 10.40 9.68 14.58
C GLY A 241 11.55 8.67 14.65
N THR A 242 11.36 7.43 14.20
CA THR A 242 12.42 6.46 13.97
C THR A 242 12.87 6.52 12.51
N CYS A 243 13.92 7.30 12.24
CA CYS A 243 14.57 7.31 10.94
C CYS A 243 15.40 6.04 10.74
N SER A 244 15.29 5.41 9.57
CA SER A 244 16.38 4.53 9.12
C SER A 244 17.56 5.43 8.77
N ASP A 245 18.71 5.27 9.43
CA ASP A 245 19.97 5.92 9.01
C ASP A 245 20.50 5.36 7.66
N PHE A 246 19.71 4.55 6.97
CA PHE A 246 20.08 3.79 5.79
C PHE A 246 19.54 4.50 4.53
N PRO A 247 20.43 4.93 3.62
CA PRO A 247 19.99 5.44 2.34
C PRO A 247 19.46 4.30 1.46
N ALA A 248 18.48 4.60 0.60
CA ALA A 248 18.10 3.69 -0.47
C ALA A 248 19.11 3.82 -1.61
N THR A 249 19.62 2.72 -2.14
CA THR A 249 20.64 2.71 -3.19
C THR A 249 20.12 2.13 -4.50
N ASN A 250 20.80 2.46 -5.60
CA ASN A 250 20.40 2.11 -6.97
C ASN A 250 18.94 2.45 -7.26
N VAL A 251 18.49 3.60 -6.77
CA VAL A 251 17.09 4.02 -6.87
C VAL A 251 16.73 4.29 -8.32
N VAL A 252 15.64 3.67 -8.77
CA VAL A 252 15.04 3.85 -10.09
C VAL A 252 13.57 4.22 -9.95
N ILE A 253 13.13 5.24 -10.68
CA ILE A 253 11.70 5.56 -10.84
C ILE A 253 11.29 5.32 -12.28
N ARG A 254 10.20 4.58 -12.45
CA ARG A 254 9.54 4.32 -13.73
C ARG A 254 8.09 4.74 -13.66
N ASP A 255 7.53 5.00 -14.82
CA ASP A 255 6.13 5.30 -15.00
C ASP A 255 5.58 4.48 -16.15
N GLU A 256 4.71 3.52 -15.82
CA GLU A 256 3.97 2.72 -16.79
C GLU A 256 2.77 3.53 -17.26
N PHE A 257 3.05 4.44 -18.18
CA PHE A 257 2.05 5.33 -18.77
C PHE A 257 1.37 4.64 -19.95
N PRO A 258 0.09 4.21 -19.82
CA PRO A 258 -0.57 3.51 -20.90
C PRO A 258 -1.04 4.54 -21.94
N PHE A 259 -0.40 4.55 -23.11
CA PHE A 259 -0.69 5.53 -24.16
C PHE A 259 -2.02 5.31 -24.90
N LEU A 260 -2.75 4.20 -24.63
CA LEU A 260 -4.00 3.81 -25.29
C LEU A 260 -4.93 3.06 -24.32
N LYS A 261 -6.03 3.66 -23.84
CA LYS A 261 -7.12 2.95 -23.13
C LYS A 261 -8.49 3.65 -23.29
N ASN A 262 -9.52 2.91 -22.89
CA ASN A 262 -10.92 3.33 -22.73
C ASN A 262 -11.07 4.51 -21.75
N SER A 263 -12.31 4.91 -21.42
CA SER A 263 -12.71 6.07 -20.59
C SER A 263 -12.01 6.28 -19.24
N GLU A 264 -11.17 5.34 -18.77
CA GLU A 264 -10.40 5.47 -17.54
C GLU A 264 -8.98 4.90 -17.70
N ILE A 265 -7.99 5.74 -17.42
CA ILE A 265 -6.57 5.41 -17.46
C ILE A 265 -6.04 5.33 -16.02
N VAL A 266 -5.82 4.12 -15.52
CA VAL A 266 -5.02 3.89 -14.31
C VAL A 266 -3.55 3.86 -14.70
N ASN A 267 -2.81 4.87 -14.26
CA ASN A 267 -1.41 5.05 -14.58
C ASN A 267 -0.56 4.81 -13.32
N LYS A 268 0.43 3.91 -13.46
CA LYS A 268 1.23 3.39 -12.36
C LYS A 268 2.64 3.95 -12.42
N ALA A 269 3.12 4.48 -11.31
CA ALA A 269 4.55 4.72 -11.10
C ALA A 269 5.13 3.55 -10.31
N ILE A 270 6.40 3.25 -10.56
CA ILE A 270 7.15 2.19 -9.91
C ILE A 270 8.42 2.80 -9.36
N PHE A 271 8.62 2.69 -8.05
CA PHE A 271 9.88 2.93 -7.39
C PHE A 271 10.61 1.60 -7.22
N ASP A 272 11.90 1.55 -7.46
CA ASP A 272 12.73 0.36 -7.25
C ASP A 272 14.05 0.77 -6.61
N SER A 273 14.59 -0.08 -5.73
CA SER A 273 15.88 0.12 -5.06
C SER A 273 16.44 -1.22 -4.60
N SER A 274 17.73 -1.24 -4.25
CA SER A 274 18.37 -2.47 -3.76
C SER A 274 17.78 -2.98 -2.44
N GLU A 275 17.16 -2.11 -1.63
CA GLU A 275 16.72 -2.46 -0.28
C GLU A 275 15.23 -2.81 -0.16
N VAL A 276 14.33 -2.24 -1.00
CA VAL A 276 12.89 -2.57 -0.94
C VAL A 276 12.34 -3.28 -2.17
N GLY A 277 13.08 -3.30 -3.27
CA GLY A 277 12.56 -3.75 -4.56
C GLY A 277 11.42 -2.85 -5.07
N PRO A 278 10.57 -3.35 -5.99
CA PRO A 278 9.57 -2.55 -6.65
C PRO A 278 8.37 -2.23 -5.75
N ILE A 279 8.07 -0.94 -5.59
CA ILE A 279 6.86 -0.39 -4.94
C ILE A 279 6.06 0.36 -6.01
N VAL A 280 4.73 0.26 -5.96
CA VAL A 280 3.82 0.85 -6.96
C VAL A 280 2.92 1.89 -6.32
N SER A 281 2.75 3.03 -6.99
CA SER A 281 1.73 4.04 -6.68
C SER A 281 0.96 4.38 -7.96
N SER A 282 -0.34 4.64 -7.86
CA SER A 282 -1.19 4.88 -9.03
C SER A 282 -2.05 6.11 -8.89
N ALA A 283 -2.35 6.74 -10.03
CA ALA A 283 -3.36 7.77 -10.17
C ALA A 283 -4.21 7.49 -11.41
N THR A 284 -5.44 7.99 -11.38
CA THR A 284 -6.46 7.76 -12.40
C THR A 284 -6.69 9.04 -13.20
N LEU A 285 -6.66 8.91 -14.52
CA LEU A 285 -7.17 9.92 -15.44
C LEU A 285 -8.54 9.47 -15.98
N LYS A 286 -9.58 10.20 -15.62
CA LYS A 286 -10.96 10.01 -16.11
C LYS A 286 -11.15 10.78 -17.41
N GLN A 287 -11.67 10.09 -18.41
CA GLN A 287 -11.88 10.60 -19.75
C GLN A 287 -13.34 10.42 -20.15
N THR A 288 -13.88 11.39 -20.88
CA THR A 288 -15.28 11.33 -21.35
C THR A 288 -15.44 10.49 -22.62
N ASN A 289 -14.37 10.33 -23.41
CA ASN A 289 -14.32 9.57 -24.66
C ASN A 289 -12.96 8.83 -24.75
N PRO A 290 -12.82 7.81 -25.61
CA PRO A 290 -11.52 7.21 -25.91
C PRO A 290 -10.52 8.28 -26.37
N GLN A 291 -9.35 8.30 -25.74
CA GLN A 291 -8.32 9.31 -25.95
C GLN A 291 -6.94 8.65 -25.96
N THR A 292 -5.99 9.30 -26.61
CA THR A 292 -4.56 8.96 -26.52
C THR A 292 -3.87 9.99 -25.64
N LEU A 293 -2.76 9.59 -25.02
CA LEU A 293 -1.91 10.52 -24.28
C LEU A 293 -0.59 10.67 -25.02
N GLU A 294 -0.05 11.88 -25.04
CA GLU A 294 1.24 12.18 -25.63
C GLU A 294 2.14 12.86 -24.60
N TYR A 295 3.34 12.35 -24.38
CA TYR A 295 4.32 13.04 -23.56
C TYR A 295 4.69 14.41 -24.15
N VAL A 296 4.69 15.46 -23.32
CA VAL A 296 5.17 16.79 -23.72
C VAL A 296 6.69 16.79 -23.64
N LYS A 297 7.37 16.76 -24.80
CA LYS A 297 8.83 16.75 -24.89
C LYS A 297 9.49 17.85 -24.05
N GLY A 298 10.50 17.49 -23.26
CA GLY A 298 11.27 18.38 -22.40
C GLY A 298 10.54 18.84 -21.12
N SER A 299 9.34 18.34 -20.87
CA SER A 299 8.56 18.70 -19.67
C SER A 299 9.05 18.02 -18.39
N THR A 300 9.86 16.96 -18.50
CA THR A 300 10.31 16.23 -17.31
C THR A 300 11.29 17.06 -16.49
N LYS A 301 10.96 17.24 -15.22
CA LYS A 301 11.78 17.96 -14.25
C LYS A 301 11.98 17.14 -12.99
N LEU A 302 13.16 17.32 -12.40
CA LEU A 302 13.45 16.90 -11.05
C LEU A 302 13.33 18.10 -10.11
N VAL A 303 12.47 17.99 -9.10
CA VAL A 303 12.34 18.99 -8.05
C VAL A 303 12.87 18.44 -6.73
N VAL A 304 13.84 19.16 -6.20
CA VAL A 304 14.40 18.99 -4.85
C VAL A 304 13.47 19.63 -3.81
N PRO A 305 13.54 19.20 -2.54
CA PRO A 305 12.50 19.49 -1.56
C PRO A 305 12.20 20.97 -1.43
N VAL A 306 10.92 21.23 -1.26
CA VAL A 306 10.39 22.49 -0.77
C VAL A 306 9.48 22.22 0.42
N SER A 307 9.29 23.27 1.21
CA SER A 307 8.47 23.24 2.43
C SER A 307 6.99 22.99 2.18
N THR A 308 6.46 23.35 1.00
CA THR A 308 5.02 23.30 0.72
C THR A 308 4.70 22.97 -0.74
N ASP A 309 3.48 22.49 -1.01
CA ASP A 309 2.97 22.30 -2.38
C ASP A 309 2.94 23.59 -3.20
N GLN A 310 2.67 24.74 -2.56
CA GLN A 310 2.71 26.04 -3.23
C GLN A 310 4.11 26.41 -3.70
N ASP A 311 5.13 26.01 -2.95
CA ASP A 311 6.51 26.22 -3.34
C ASP A 311 6.89 25.33 -4.53
N LEU A 312 6.30 24.13 -4.66
CA LEU A 312 6.55 23.24 -5.81
C LEU A 312 6.11 23.92 -7.11
N GLU A 313 4.87 24.44 -7.14
CA GLU A 313 4.35 25.08 -8.36
C GLU A 313 5.19 26.30 -8.75
N LYS A 314 5.60 27.11 -7.75
CA LYS A 314 6.52 28.22 -7.98
C LYS A 314 7.88 27.75 -8.48
N LEU A 315 8.43 26.63 -8.03
CA LEU A 315 9.71 26.13 -8.56
C LEU A 315 9.58 25.66 -10.01
N PHE A 316 8.44 25.08 -10.38
CA PHE A 316 8.13 24.73 -11.77
C PHE A 316 8.09 25.97 -12.66
N GLU A 317 7.29 26.97 -12.26
CA GLU A 317 7.11 28.19 -13.05
C GLU A 317 8.40 29.02 -13.13
N ASN A 318 9.19 29.07 -12.04
CA ASN A 318 10.40 29.87 -11.98
C ASN A 318 11.66 29.14 -12.49
N GLY A 319 11.53 27.93 -13.06
CA GLY A 319 12.64 27.22 -13.70
C GLY A 319 13.75 26.76 -12.74
N ARG A 320 13.47 26.64 -11.44
CA ARG A 320 14.42 26.14 -10.42
C ARG A 320 14.44 24.62 -10.32
N ALA A 321 13.77 23.93 -11.23
CA ALA A 321 13.79 22.50 -11.35
C ALA A 321 14.87 22.06 -12.35
N ASP A 322 15.67 21.07 -11.97
CA ASP A 322 16.67 20.52 -12.88
C ASP A 322 15.95 19.79 -14.02
N GLY A 323 16.23 20.21 -15.25
CA GLY A 323 15.70 19.53 -16.43
C GLY A 323 16.25 18.12 -16.52
N ILE A 324 15.37 17.12 -16.61
CA ILE A 324 15.78 15.77 -16.96
C ILE A 324 15.82 15.70 -18.48
N THR A 325 16.98 15.34 -19.05
CA THR A 325 17.14 15.24 -20.50
C THR A 325 16.36 14.04 -21.03
N ASP A 326 15.54 14.28 -22.05
CA ASP A 326 14.79 13.23 -22.74
C ASP A 326 15.73 12.24 -23.46
N ILE A 327 15.36 10.96 -23.45
CA ILE A 327 16.03 9.91 -24.22
C ILE A 327 15.15 9.62 -25.45
N GLY A 328 15.64 9.90 -26.66
CA GLY A 328 14.85 9.69 -27.87
C GLY A 328 13.59 10.56 -27.97
N GLY A 329 13.53 11.68 -27.24
CA GLY A 329 12.36 12.57 -27.19
C GLY A 329 11.26 12.15 -26.21
N ILE A 330 11.50 11.12 -25.40
CA ILE A 330 10.63 10.72 -24.28
C ILE A 330 11.35 10.89 -22.95
N SER A 331 10.56 11.09 -21.89
CA SER A 331 11.10 11.14 -20.53
C SER A 331 11.81 9.84 -20.16
N PRO A 332 12.98 9.88 -19.49
CA PRO A 332 13.62 8.69 -18.94
C PRO A 332 12.70 7.89 -18.00
N VAL A 333 11.80 8.55 -17.25
CA VAL A 333 10.84 7.83 -16.39
C VAL A 333 9.84 6.98 -17.18
N LEU A 334 9.56 7.34 -18.44
CA LEU A 334 8.64 6.61 -19.32
C LEU A 334 9.35 5.50 -20.12
N THR A 335 10.65 5.29 -19.89
CA THR A 335 11.42 4.20 -20.51
C THR A 335 11.42 2.96 -19.62
N ASN A 336 11.73 1.80 -20.22
CA ASN A 336 11.89 0.55 -19.46
C ASN A 336 13.04 0.62 -18.43
N GLU A 337 14.05 1.47 -18.67
CA GLU A 337 15.18 1.66 -17.76
C GLU A 337 14.84 2.56 -16.57
N GLY A 338 13.87 3.46 -16.73
CA GLY A 338 13.51 4.46 -15.73
C GLY A 338 14.55 5.57 -15.54
N TYR A 339 14.22 6.50 -14.67
CA TYR A 339 15.15 7.53 -14.21
C TYR A 339 15.91 7.05 -12.97
N LYS A 340 17.25 7.11 -13.02
CA LYS A 340 18.14 6.64 -11.95
C LYS A 340 18.54 7.80 -11.04
N PHE A 341 18.16 7.70 -9.76
CA PHE A 341 18.51 8.66 -8.71
C PHE A 341 19.85 8.36 -8.03
N GLY A 342 20.37 7.15 -8.22
CA GLY A 342 21.53 6.68 -7.46
C GLY A 342 21.13 6.42 -6.01
N THR A 343 21.47 7.34 -5.11
CA THR A 343 21.25 7.17 -3.66
C THR A 343 20.24 8.17 -3.13
N LEU A 344 19.19 7.69 -2.45
CA LEU A 344 18.19 8.51 -1.76
C LEU A 344 18.45 8.47 -0.25
N GLN A 345 19.02 9.56 0.25
CA GLN A 345 19.30 9.75 1.67
C GLN A 345 18.00 9.85 2.49
N PHE A 346 18.07 9.45 3.75
CA PHE A 346 16.99 9.65 4.71
C PHE A 346 16.93 11.12 5.14
N CYS A 347 15.73 11.62 5.48
CA CYS A 347 15.35 13.01 5.85
C CYS A 347 14.49 13.71 4.79
N TRP A 348 13.56 14.54 5.26
CA TRP A 348 12.65 15.37 4.45
C TRP A 348 13.38 16.29 3.48
N SER A 349 14.62 16.70 3.80
CA SER A 349 15.48 17.49 2.90
C SER A 349 16.04 16.67 1.72
N TYR A 350 15.73 15.37 1.65
CA TYR A 350 16.14 14.51 0.55
C TYR A 350 14.98 13.91 -0.23
N GLN A 351 13.72 14.31 0.05
CA GLN A 351 12.62 13.94 -0.84
C GLN A 351 12.88 14.43 -2.27
N ARG A 352 12.33 13.73 -3.25
CA ARG A 352 12.45 14.06 -4.66
C ARG A 352 11.08 14.01 -5.29
N TRP A 353 10.85 14.93 -6.21
CA TRP A 353 9.65 14.95 -7.03
C TRP A 353 10.06 14.84 -8.49
N VAL A 354 9.57 13.84 -9.19
CA VAL A 354 9.62 13.83 -10.66
C VAL A 354 8.28 14.30 -11.17
N VAL A 355 8.30 15.28 -12.05
CA VAL A 355 7.08 15.80 -12.65
C VAL A 355 7.28 15.89 -14.14
N PHE A 356 6.22 15.60 -14.88
CA PHE A 356 6.19 15.73 -16.33
C PHE A 356 4.78 16.01 -16.80
N ASP A 357 4.67 16.60 -17.98
CA ASP A 357 3.38 16.94 -18.59
C ASP A 357 3.05 15.93 -19.69
N VAL A 358 1.77 15.57 -19.76
CA VAL A 358 1.20 14.80 -20.86
C VAL A 358 0.05 15.59 -21.48
N LYS A 359 -0.05 15.53 -22.80
CA LYS A 359 -1.14 16.12 -23.56
C LYS A 359 -2.17 15.05 -23.87
N VAL A 360 -3.43 15.36 -23.60
CA VAL A 360 -4.56 14.52 -23.95
C VAL A 360 -4.92 14.77 -25.42
N LYS A 361 -5.05 13.70 -26.20
CA LYS A 361 -5.39 13.73 -27.63
C LYS A 361 -6.66 12.93 -27.87
N GLU A 362 -7.41 13.36 -28.88
CA GLU A 362 -8.50 12.53 -29.40
C GLU A 362 -7.92 11.22 -29.93
N ALA A 363 -8.53 10.08 -29.60
CA ALA A 363 -8.11 8.82 -30.18
C ALA A 363 -8.33 8.87 -31.70
N PRO A 364 -7.44 8.30 -32.52
CA PRO A 364 -7.73 8.11 -33.93
C PRO A 364 -9.06 7.38 -34.04
N ILE A 365 -10.03 7.99 -34.69
CA ILE A 365 -11.26 7.29 -35.05
C ILE A 365 -10.79 6.16 -35.98
N GLU A 366 -10.85 4.91 -35.53
CA GLU A 366 -10.64 3.78 -36.42
C GLU A 366 -11.64 3.95 -37.54
N GLN A 367 -11.17 4.40 -38.72
CA GLN A 367 -12.03 4.47 -39.88
C GLN A 367 -12.58 3.06 -40.06
N PRO A 368 -13.92 2.89 -40.10
CA PRO A 368 -14.50 1.57 -40.23
C PRO A 368 -13.84 0.93 -41.44
N THR A 369 -13.08 -0.16 -41.20
CA THR A 369 -12.41 -0.91 -42.25
C THR A 369 -13.46 -1.12 -43.33
N PRO A 370 -13.24 -0.64 -44.58
CA PRO A 370 -14.25 -0.62 -45.62
C PRO A 370 -14.90 -1.99 -45.62
N GLN A 371 -16.18 -2.04 -45.22
CA GLN A 371 -16.90 -3.30 -45.13
C GLN A 371 -16.67 -3.99 -46.47
N PRO A 372 -16.10 -5.21 -46.49
CA PRO A 372 -15.75 -5.85 -47.75
C PRO A 372 -16.99 -5.80 -48.60
N LYS A 373 -16.94 -5.03 -49.71
CA LYS A 373 -18.07 -4.89 -50.64
C LYS A 373 -18.52 -6.29 -50.88
N SER A 374 -19.74 -6.62 -50.44
CA SER A 374 -20.30 -7.94 -50.68
C SER A 374 -20.24 -8.13 -52.19
N GLU A 375 -19.30 -8.96 -52.63
CA GLU A 375 -19.10 -9.25 -54.04
C GLU A 375 -20.36 -10.01 -54.42
N VAL A 376 -21.32 -9.29 -55.00
CA VAL A 376 -22.50 -9.88 -55.61
C VAL A 376 -21.97 -10.67 -56.80
N LYS A 377 -21.58 -11.92 -56.54
CA LYS A 377 -21.38 -12.92 -57.59
C LYS A 377 -22.72 -13.06 -58.29
N ALA A 378 -22.86 -12.39 -59.43
CA ALA A 378 -23.92 -12.66 -60.37
C ALA A 378 -23.83 -14.16 -60.73
N ALA A 379 -24.82 -14.93 -60.30
CA ALA A 379 -24.97 -16.32 -60.69
C ALA A 379 -25.21 -16.36 -62.20
N GLN A 380 -24.17 -16.67 -62.97
CA GLN A 380 -24.27 -17.04 -64.37
C GLN A 380 -24.96 -18.42 -64.43
N SER A 381 -26.24 -18.42 -64.76
CA SER A 381 -27.02 -19.63 -65.06
C SER A 381 -26.50 -20.28 -66.34
N LYS A 382 -25.87 -21.45 -66.22
CA LYS A 382 -25.59 -22.36 -67.33
C LYS A 382 -26.77 -23.35 -67.45
N PRO A 383 -27.33 -23.58 -68.65
CA PRO A 383 -28.37 -24.57 -68.83
C PRO A 383 -27.72 -25.96 -68.93
N GLU A 384 -28.06 -26.86 -68.02
CA GLU A 384 -27.69 -28.27 -68.12
C GLU A 384 -28.93 -29.16 -68.10
N VAL A 385 -28.90 -30.12 -69.01
CA VAL A 385 -30.01 -30.92 -69.53
C VAL A 385 -30.35 -32.07 -68.57
N LYS A 386 -31.64 -32.37 -68.52
CA LYS A 386 -32.30 -33.44 -67.75
C LYS A 386 -31.67 -34.82 -67.98
N GLY A 387 -31.46 -35.56 -66.89
CA GLY A 387 -31.34 -37.02 -66.85
C GLY A 387 -31.98 -37.56 -65.56
N VAL A 388 -33.01 -38.38 -65.73
CA VAL A 388 -33.96 -38.88 -64.72
C VAL A 388 -33.43 -40.10 -63.97
N THR A 389 -33.74 -40.22 -62.66
CA THR A 389 -34.07 -41.41 -61.81
C THR A 389 -33.58 -41.11 -60.37
N SER A 390 -34.25 -41.39 -59.25
CA SER A 390 -35.54 -41.97 -58.86
C SER A 390 -35.77 -41.63 -57.36
N LEU A 391 -37.03 -41.45 -56.95
CA LEU A 391 -37.56 -41.38 -55.55
C LEU A 391 -37.55 -42.77 -54.87
N PRO A 392 -37.97 -42.96 -53.58
CA PRO A 392 -38.24 -42.03 -52.47
C PRO A 392 -37.65 -42.49 -51.09
N SER A 393 -37.85 -41.72 -50.01
CA SER A 393 -38.52 -42.19 -48.76
C SER A 393 -37.98 -41.54 -47.46
N THR A 394 -38.86 -40.74 -46.84
CA THR A 394 -39.16 -40.52 -45.41
C THR A 394 -38.13 -40.81 -44.29
N GLY A 395 -37.94 -39.83 -43.40
CA GLY A 395 -37.50 -40.10 -42.02
C GLY A 395 -37.20 -38.85 -41.17
N PRO A 396 -37.70 -38.75 -39.91
CA PRO A 396 -37.78 -37.48 -39.18
C PRO A 396 -36.52 -37.14 -38.37
N ILE A 397 -36.36 -35.85 -38.13
CA ILE A 397 -35.33 -35.23 -37.29
C ILE A 397 -35.69 -35.46 -35.81
N SER A 398 -34.70 -35.87 -35.01
CA SER A 398 -34.72 -35.79 -33.54
C SER A 398 -33.45 -35.12 -33.04
N PRO A 399 -33.49 -34.43 -31.88
CA PRO A 399 -32.50 -33.46 -31.47
C PRO A 399 -31.30 -34.09 -30.75
N LEU A 400 -30.12 -33.51 -30.97
CA LEU A 400 -28.89 -33.89 -30.28
C LEU A 400 -28.91 -33.37 -28.84
N VAL A 401 -28.86 -34.31 -27.88
CA VAL A 401 -28.54 -34.09 -26.48
C VAL A 401 -27.02 -34.14 -26.32
N PHE A 402 -26.41 -33.09 -25.77
CA PHE A 402 -25.02 -33.12 -25.32
C PHE A 402 -24.96 -33.72 -23.91
N ALA A 403 -24.38 -34.92 -23.80
CA ALA A 403 -23.85 -35.48 -22.58
C ALA A 403 -22.36 -35.74 -22.78
N GLY A 404 -21.51 -35.14 -21.95
CA GLY A 404 -20.09 -35.48 -21.83
C GLY A 404 -19.72 -35.43 -20.35
N LEU A 405 -19.71 -36.58 -19.66
CA LEU A 405 -18.59 -37.52 -19.49
C LEU A 405 -17.61 -37.08 -18.39
N VAL A 406 -17.86 -37.66 -17.22
CA VAL A 406 -16.93 -37.89 -16.13
C VAL A 406 -15.83 -38.85 -16.61
N MET A 407 -14.56 -38.51 -16.39
CA MET A 407 -13.46 -39.47 -16.41
C MET A 407 -12.60 -39.25 -15.16
N GLY A 408 -12.65 -40.25 -14.29
CA GLY A 408 -11.74 -40.37 -13.16
C GLY A 408 -10.50 -41.18 -13.51
N GLY A 409 -9.49 -40.99 -12.66
CA GLY A 409 -8.44 -41.97 -12.38
C GLY A 409 -7.09 -41.73 -13.05
N LEU A 410 -6.06 -41.49 -12.24
CA LEU A 410 -4.91 -42.41 -12.24
C LEU A 410 -4.10 -42.33 -10.93
N LEU A 411 -3.89 -43.50 -10.35
CA LEU A 411 -2.99 -43.82 -9.24
C LEU A 411 -1.52 -43.50 -9.57
N ILE A 412 -0.76 -42.98 -8.59
CA ILE A 412 0.70 -43.17 -8.53
C ILE A 412 1.07 -43.74 -7.15
N LYS A 413 1.37 -45.04 -7.13
CA LYS A 413 2.18 -45.73 -6.12
C LYS A 413 3.65 -45.49 -6.44
N ARG A 414 4.46 -44.98 -5.50
CA ARG A 414 5.91 -45.25 -5.48
C ARG A 414 6.42 -45.51 -4.07
N LEU A 415 6.92 -46.73 -3.92
CA LEU A 415 7.78 -47.24 -2.86
C LEU A 415 9.05 -46.40 -2.70
N ARG A 416 9.52 -46.24 -1.46
CA ARG A 416 10.96 -46.32 -1.15
C ARG A 416 11.20 -47.00 0.20
N LYS A 417 12.25 -47.79 0.20
CA LYS A 417 12.66 -48.82 1.15
C LYS A 417 13.81 -48.27 2.02
N LYS A 418 13.90 -48.80 3.24
CA LYS A 418 14.91 -48.62 4.30
C LYS A 418 16.38 -48.55 3.82
N ILE A 419 17.17 -47.69 4.46
CA ILE A 419 18.21 -48.09 5.44
C ILE A 419 17.90 -47.34 6.72
#